data_AF-A0A1I5X0Q6-F1
#
_entry.id   AF-A0A1I5X0Q6-F1
#
_cell.length_a   1.000
_cell.length_b   1.000
_cell.length_c   1.000
_cell.angle_alpha   90.00
_cell.angle_beta   90.00
_cell.angle_gamma   90.00
#
_symmetry.space_group_name_H-M   'P 1'
#
loop_
_entity.id
_entity.type
_entity.pdbx_description
1 polymer ?
#
loop_
_entity_poly.entity_id
_entity_poly.type
_entity_poly.pdbx_seq_one_letter_code
_entity_poly.pdbx_strand_id
1 'polypeptide(L)'
;MISRRTLMTGAAAGGTWLALGGRLWAATEATLGDATVTTLSDGHLTLPESFIYGELEREAVDKIIAAAGARAGGLEPPCNLTLLRRGGDLVLFDAGSGPSFMASAGRLPEAMAAAGVSPEEVTHENGGEKVGHGSGGMSPLRAA
;
A
#
# COMPACT_ATOMS: atom_id res chain seq x y z
N MET A 1 -28.62 -14.32 -22.15
CA MET A 1 -27.83 -15.45 -22.68
C MET A 1 -26.52 -14.90 -23.21
N ILE A 2 -25.38 -15.24 -22.60
CA ILE A 2 -24.05 -14.80 -23.06
C ILE A 2 -23.68 -15.63 -24.29
N SER A 3 -23.41 -14.97 -25.42
CA SER A 3 -23.01 -15.64 -26.67
C SER A 3 -21.49 -15.80 -26.73
N ARG A 4 -21.01 -16.91 -27.32
CA ARG A 4 -19.58 -17.16 -27.59
C ARG A 4 -18.89 -15.99 -28.30
N ARG A 5 -19.64 -15.23 -29.10
CA ARG A 5 -19.15 -14.05 -29.81
C ARG A 5 -18.89 -12.87 -28.87
N THR A 6 -19.74 -12.67 -27.87
CA THR A 6 -19.59 -11.64 -26.81
C THR A 6 -18.42 -11.97 -25.88
N LEU A 7 -18.19 -13.26 -25.59
CA LEU A 7 -17.05 -13.72 -24.80
C LEU A 7 -15.70 -13.48 -25.53
N MET A 8 -15.65 -13.75 -26.85
CA MET A 8 -14.45 -13.53 -27.67
C MET A 8 -14.12 -12.05 -27.89
N THR A 9 -15.12 -11.18 -27.99
CA THR A 9 -14.89 -9.72 -28.09
C THR A 9 -14.38 -9.14 -26.78
N GLY A 10 -14.86 -9.62 -25.63
CA GLY A 10 -14.34 -9.22 -24.31
C GLY A 10 -12.90 -9.68 -24.07
N ALA A 11 -12.54 -10.88 -24.52
CA ALA A 11 -11.18 -11.43 -24.36
C ALA A 11 -10.11 -10.68 -25.16
N ALA A 12 -10.44 -10.19 -26.36
CA ALA A 12 -9.49 -9.43 -27.19
C ALA A 12 -9.18 -8.04 -26.62
N ALA A 13 -10.14 -7.40 -25.96
CA ALA A 13 -9.94 -6.11 -25.29
C ALA A 13 -9.26 -6.26 -23.90
N GLY A 14 -9.51 -7.35 -23.19
CA GLY A 14 -8.83 -7.66 -21.92
C GLY A 14 -7.38 -8.14 -22.09
N GLY A 15 -7.08 -8.80 -23.21
CA GLY A 15 -5.75 -9.35 -23.49
C GLY A 15 -4.68 -8.29 -23.71
N THR A 16 -5.01 -7.14 -24.30
CA THR A 16 -4.07 -6.02 -24.48
C THR A 16 -3.76 -5.29 -23.16
N TRP A 17 -4.74 -5.18 -22.25
CA TRP A 17 -4.52 -4.63 -20.91
C TRP A 17 -3.61 -5.49 -20.05
N LEU A 18 -3.73 -6.83 -20.15
CA LEU A 18 -2.83 -7.78 -19.48
C LEU A 18 -1.43 -7.82 -20.13
N ALA A 19 -1.35 -7.67 -21.45
CA ALA A 19 -0.09 -7.70 -22.19
C ALA A 19 0.76 -6.43 -22.04
N LEU A 20 0.15 -5.28 -21.70
CA LEU A 20 0.87 -4.03 -21.46
C LEU A 20 1.53 -3.93 -20.07
N GLY A 21 1.55 -5.03 -19.29
CA GLY A 21 2.23 -5.04 -18.01
C GLY A 21 1.69 -3.96 -17.08
N GLY A 22 0.38 -3.68 -17.18
CA GLY A 22 -0.35 -2.93 -16.17
C GLY A 22 -0.18 -3.67 -14.87
N ARG A 23 0.88 -3.32 -14.14
CA ARG A 23 1.03 -3.67 -12.75
C ARG A 23 -0.27 -3.17 -12.15
N LEU A 24 -1.16 -4.08 -11.75
CA LEU A 24 -2.22 -3.78 -10.80
C LEU A 24 -1.51 -3.42 -9.50
N TRP A 25 -0.90 -2.24 -9.50
CA TRP A 25 -0.10 -1.73 -8.43
C TRP A 25 -1.07 -1.14 -7.43
N ALA A 26 -1.30 -1.92 -6.38
CA ALA A 26 -1.37 -1.53 -4.97
C ALA A 26 -2.31 -0.39 -4.55
N ALA A 27 -3.22 0.06 -5.41
CA ALA A 27 -4.26 1.01 -5.03
C ALA A 27 -5.62 0.32 -5.00
N THR A 28 -6.11 0.06 -3.79
CA THR A 28 -7.53 -0.23 -3.59
C THR A 28 -8.22 1.10 -3.33
N GLU A 29 -9.25 1.41 -4.11
CA GLU A 29 -10.04 2.62 -3.95
C GLU A 29 -11.41 2.27 -3.36
N ALA A 30 -11.85 3.08 -2.40
CA ALA A 30 -13.18 3.01 -1.82
C ALA A 30 -13.78 4.41 -1.76
N THR A 31 -15.06 4.53 -2.13
CA THR A 31 -15.82 5.77 -1.97
C THR A 31 -16.52 5.77 -0.62
N LEU A 32 -16.39 6.87 0.13
CA LEU A 32 -17.09 7.10 1.39
C LEU A 32 -17.82 8.44 1.31
N GLY A 33 -19.10 8.40 0.97
CA GLY A 33 -19.89 9.62 0.75
C GLY A 33 -19.34 10.45 -0.41
N ASP A 34 -18.90 11.67 -0.12
CA ASP A 34 -18.27 12.60 -1.07
C ASP A 34 -16.73 12.47 -1.14
N ALA A 35 -16.16 11.51 -0.40
CA ALA A 35 -14.73 11.28 -0.35
C ALA A 35 -14.30 10.01 -1.09
N THR A 36 -13.09 10.05 -1.64
CA THR A 36 -12.39 8.90 -2.20
C THR A 36 -11.22 8.54 -1.29
N VAL A 37 -11.15 7.28 -0.88
CA VAL A 37 -10.06 6.70 -0.10
C VAL A 37 -9.25 5.79 -1.00
N THR A 38 -7.96 6.04 -1.12
CA THR A 38 -7.02 5.22 -1.88
C THR A 38 -5.97 4.66 -0.94
N THR A 39 -5.79 3.34 -0.92
CA THR A 39 -4.65 2.71 -0.26
C THR A 39 -3.40 2.86 -1.12
N LEU A 40 -2.27 3.23 -0.54
CA LEU A 40 -0.97 3.31 -1.23
C LEU A 40 0.00 2.33 -0.55
N SER A 41 0.70 1.49 -1.31
CA SER A 41 1.72 0.60 -0.72
C SER A 41 3.08 1.28 -0.65
N ASP A 42 3.69 1.27 0.52
CA ASP A 42 5.09 1.63 0.75
C ASP A 42 6.02 0.41 0.65
N GLY A 43 5.51 -0.76 0.25
CA GLY A 43 6.23 -2.03 0.24
C GLY A 43 5.83 -2.94 1.40
N HIS A 44 6.78 -3.65 2.00
CA HIS A 44 6.54 -4.53 3.13
C HIS A 44 7.74 -4.60 4.07
N LEU A 45 7.49 -5.01 5.32
CA LEU A 45 8.57 -5.38 6.25
C LEU A 45 9.02 -6.81 5.96
N THR A 46 10.24 -7.16 6.37
CA THR A 46 10.70 -8.56 6.40
C THR A 46 11.08 -8.89 7.83
N LEU A 47 10.17 -9.55 8.56
CA LEU A 47 10.31 -9.79 9.99
C LEU A 47 10.65 -11.26 10.25
N PRO A 48 11.82 -11.56 10.86
CA PRO A 48 12.16 -12.93 11.21
C PRO A 48 11.28 -13.41 12.38
N GLU A 49 11.08 -14.73 12.48
CA GLU A 49 10.27 -15.34 13.54
C GLU A 49 10.69 -14.94 14.95
N SER A 50 12.00 -14.79 15.19
CA SER A 50 12.53 -14.36 16.48
C SER A 50 12.05 -12.97 16.89
N PHE A 51 11.81 -12.09 15.91
CA PHE A 51 11.31 -10.75 16.16
C PHE A 51 9.80 -10.75 16.49
N ILE A 52 9.04 -11.66 15.87
CA ILE A 52 7.58 -11.72 16.01
C ILE A 52 7.17 -12.52 17.25
N TYR A 53 7.83 -13.66 17.49
CA TYR A 53 7.43 -14.62 18.51
C TYR A 53 8.34 -14.60 19.74
N GLY A 54 9.53 -13.99 19.67
CA GLY A 54 10.45 -13.88 20.81
C GLY A 54 10.75 -15.21 21.47
N GLU A 55 10.50 -15.28 22.79
CA GLU A 55 10.73 -16.47 23.62
C GLU A 55 9.48 -17.35 23.81
N LEU A 56 8.44 -17.15 22.99
CA LEU A 56 7.25 -17.99 23.06
C LEU A 56 7.58 -19.46 22.80
N GLU A 57 6.81 -20.34 23.46
CA GLU A 57 6.92 -21.78 23.29
C GLU A 57 6.60 -22.17 21.85
N ARG A 58 7.54 -22.87 21.20
CA ARG A 58 7.52 -23.11 19.76
C ARG A 58 6.36 -23.98 19.32
N GLU A 59 6.01 -25.00 20.10
CA GLU A 59 4.92 -25.92 19.77
C GLU A 59 3.56 -25.19 19.75
N ALA A 60 3.34 -24.26 20.69
CA ALA A 60 2.16 -23.41 20.72
C ALA A 60 2.09 -22.45 19.51
N VAL A 61 3.21 -21.83 19.14
CA VAL A 61 3.30 -20.95 17.96
C VAL A 61 3.00 -21.72 16.68
N ASP A 62 3.62 -22.89 16.49
CA ASP A 62 3.46 -23.71 15.29
C ASP A 62 2.00 -24.21 15.15
N LYS A 63 1.34 -24.56 16.27
CA LYS A 63 -0.09 -24.91 16.27
C LYS A 63 -0.97 -23.75 15.79
N ILE A 64 -0.68 -22.52 16.19
CA ILE A 64 -1.44 -21.34 15.79
C ILE A 64 -1.21 -21.04 14.30
N ILE A 65 0.05 -21.05 13.85
CA ILE A 65 0.40 -20.82 12.43
C ILE A 65 -0.30 -21.86 11.55
N ALA A 66 -0.25 -23.14 11.94
CA ALA A 66 -0.90 -24.22 11.22
C ALA A 66 -2.43 -24.07 11.19
N ALA A 67 -3.05 -23.73 12.33
CA ALA A 67 -4.49 -23.51 12.41
C ALA A 67 -4.96 -22.31 11.57
N ALA A 68 -4.12 -21.27 11.44
CA ALA A 68 -4.40 -20.10 10.62
C ALA A 68 -4.13 -20.33 9.11
N GLY A 69 -3.54 -21.45 8.72
CA GLY A 69 -3.10 -21.69 7.34
C GLY A 69 -1.98 -20.73 6.90
N ALA A 70 -1.25 -20.14 7.84
CA ALA A 70 -0.18 -19.20 7.57
C ALA A 70 1.13 -19.92 7.25
N ARG A 71 2.03 -19.24 6.52
CA ARG A 71 3.35 -19.80 6.17
C ARG A 71 4.31 -19.63 7.35
N ALA A 72 5.01 -20.69 7.72
CA ALA A 72 6.15 -20.61 8.62
C ALA A 72 7.36 -19.94 7.94
N GLY A 73 8.28 -19.38 8.73
CA GLY A 73 9.51 -18.74 8.24
C GLY A 73 9.50 -17.21 8.24
N GLY A 74 8.76 -16.58 9.16
CA GLY A 74 8.69 -15.13 9.32
C GLY A 74 7.49 -14.50 8.62
N LEU A 75 7.30 -13.18 8.81
CA LEU A 75 6.20 -12.43 8.23
C LEU A 75 6.70 -11.33 7.30
N GLU A 76 5.95 -11.11 6.23
CA GLU A 76 6.14 -10.02 5.28
C GLU A 76 4.93 -9.08 5.31
N PRO A 77 4.65 -8.38 6.43
CA PRO A 77 3.47 -7.55 6.54
C PRO A 77 3.56 -6.34 5.60
N PRO A 78 2.49 -6.03 4.84
CA PRO A 78 2.50 -4.89 3.92
C PRO A 78 2.48 -3.57 4.70
N CYS A 79 3.26 -2.59 4.21
CA CYS A 79 3.20 -1.21 4.67
C CYS A 79 2.22 -0.46 3.76
N ASN A 80 1.01 -0.20 4.25
CA ASN A 80 -0.04 0.45 3.49
C ASN A 80 -0.41 1.79 4.13
N LEU A 81 -0.52 2.82 3.31
CA LEU A 81 -0.88 4.18 3.69
C LEU A 81 -2.23 4.55 3.10
N THR A 82 -2.86 5.56 3.69
CA THR A 82 -4.18 6.03 3.27
C THR A 82 -4.07 7.41 2.66
N LEU A 83 -4.59 7.57 1.45
CA LEU A 83 -4.77 8.83 0.78
C LEU A 83 -6.27 9.13 0.69
N LEU A 84 -6.70 10.26 1.24
CA LEU A 84 -8.08 10.71 1.21
C LEU A 84 -8.21 11.93 0.30
N ARG A 85 -9.11 11.87 -0.67
CA ARG A 85 -9.52 13.02 -1.48
C ARG A 85 -10.95 13.40 -1.13
N ARG A 86 -11.19 14.64 -0.73
CA ARG A 86 -12.53 15.16 -0.44
C ARG A 86 -12.62 16.64 -0.76
N GLY A 87 -13.48 17.01 -1.70
CA GLY A 87 -13.58 18.41 -2.15
C GLY A 87 -12.24 18.88 -2.75
N GLY A 88 -11.68 19.95 -2.19
CA GLY A 88 -10.35 20.46 -2.55
C GLY A 88 -9.21 19.85 -1.74
N ASP A 89 -9.50 19.06 -0.71
CA ASP A 89 -8.49 18.53 0.20
C ASP A 89 -7.95 17.20 -0.31
N LEU A 90 -6.63 17.08 -0.23
CA LEU A 90 -5.88 15.84 -0.42
C LEU A 90 -5.06 15.59 0.85
N VAL A 91 -5.45 14.55 1.60
CA VAL A 91 -4.90 14.22 2.90
C VAL A 91 -4.14 12.90 2.81
N LEU A 92 -2.85 12.93 3.12
CA LEU A 92 -2.04 11.72 3.26
C LEU A 92 -1.92 11.36 4.74
N PHE A 93 -2.28 10.13 5.10
CA PHE A 93 -2.04 9.57 6.42
C PHE A 93 -0.76 8.73 6.37
N ASP A 94 0.16 9.07 7.28
CA ASP A 94 1.57 8.66 7.37
C ASP A 94 2.47 9.15 6.22
N ALA A 95 3.79 9.02 6.41
CA ALA A 95 4.81 9.49 5.47
C ALA A 95 5.64 8.36 4.83
N GLY A 96 5.26 7.11 5.11
CA GLY A 96 5.99 5.91 4.68
C GLY A 96 7.29 5.72 5.47
N SER A 97 8.03 4.70 5.08
CA SER A 97 9.27 4.31 5.77
C SER A 97 10.49 5.10 5.30
N GLY A 98 10.40 5.70 4.11
CA GLY A 98 11.54 6.29 3.41
C GLY A 98 12.55 5.24 2.90
N PRO A 99 13.53 5.66 2.09
CA PRO A 99 14.42 4.74 1.37
C PRO A 99 15.48 4.06 2.26
N SER A 100 15.66 4.53 3.49
CA SER A 100 16.75 4.09 4.39
C SER A 100 16.30 3.10 5.46
N PHE A 101 15.02 2.76 5.54
CA PHE A 101 14.50 1.88 6.59
C PHE A 101 14.75 0.40 6.29
N MET A 102 14.23 -0.11 5.17
CA MET A 102 14.48 -1.46 4.65
C MET A 102 14.43 -1.44 3.13
N ALA A 103 15.20 -2.32 2.47
CA ALA A 103 15.22 -2.42 1.02
C ALA A 103 13.87 -2.83 0.39
N SER A 104 13.00 -3.48 1.17
CA SER A 104 11.65 -3.90 0.78
C SER A 104 10.58 -2.82 0.99
N ALA A 105 10.93 -1.68 1.59
CA ALA A 105 10.01 -0.58 1.93
C ALA A 105 10.44 0.75 1.30
N GLY A 106 9.73 1.85 1.60
CA GLY A 106 10.04 3.18 1.07
C GLY A 106 9.54 3.41 -0.37
N ARG A 107 8.50 2.68 -0.79
CA ARG A 107 7.92 2.76 -2.15
C ARG A 107 6.77 3.75 -2.29
N LEU A 108 6.50 4.56 -1.27
CA LEU A 108 5.42 5.54 -1.29
C LEU A 108 5.50 6.51 -2.50
N PRO A 109 6.66 7.07 -2.89
CA PRO A 109 6.72 7.98 -4.04
C PRO A 109 6.22 7.33 -5.34
N GLU A 110 6.56 6.07 -5.58
CA GLU A 110 6.11 5.37 -6.77
C GLU A 110 4.64 4.98 -6.70
N ALA A 111 4.12 4.66 -5.51
CA ALA A 111 2.69 4.43 -5.31
C ALA A 111 1.85 5.69 -5.52
N MET A 112 2.32 6.86 -5.05
CA MET A 112 1.68 8.15 -5.30
C MET A 112 1.67 8.49 -6.79
N ALA A 113 2.81 8.33 -7.46
CA ALA A 113 2.90 8.55 -8.91
C ALA A 113 1.96 7.62 -9.69
N ALA A 114 1.83 6.35 -9.29
CA ALA A 114 0.90 5.41 -9.89
C ALA A 114 -0.58 5.77 -9.65
N ALA A 115 -0.88 6.42 -8.52
CA ALA A 115 -2.19 6.99 -8.22
C ALA A 115 -2.43 8.35 -8.91
N GLY A 116 -1.47 8.83 -9.71
CA GLY A 116 -1.57 10.12 -10.41
C GLY A 116 -1.49 11.33 -9.48
N VAL A 117 -0.80 11.18 -8.34
CA VAL A 117 -0.66 12.23 -7.32
C VAL A 117 0.80 12.59 -7.14
N SER A 118 1.11 13.89 -7.19
CA SER A 118 2.42 14.41 -6.81
C SER A 118 2.45 14.75 -5.31
N PRO A 119 3.61 14.63 -4.63
CA PRO A 119 3.73 14.96 -3.21
C PRO A 119 3.35 16.41 -2.87
N GLU A 120 3.46 17.32 -3.82
CA GLU A 120 3.13 18.74 -3.69
C GLU A 120 1.62 19.00 -3.69
N GLU A 121 0.82 18.08 -4.23
CA GLU A 121 -0.64 18.18 -4.21
C GLU A 121 -1.24 17.83 -2.84
N VAL A 122 -0.44 17.20 -1.95
CA VAL A 122 -0.88 16.87 -0.59
C VAL A 122 -1.03 18.15 0.23
N THR A 123 -2.28 18.50 0.52
CA THR A 123 -2.66 19.68 1.32
C THR A 123 -2.53 19.45 2.83
N HIS A 124 -2.70 18.20 3.28
CA HIS A 124 -2.72 17.84 4.68
C HIS A 124 -1.94 16.54 4.92
N GLU A 125 -1.24 16.47 6.05
CA GLU A 125 -0.53 15.27 6.51
C GLU A 125 -1.07 14.89 7.89
N ASN A 126 -1.47 13.62 8.07
CA ASN A 126 -2.05 13.10 9.31
C ASN A 126 -3.26 13.90 9.86
N GLY A 127 -4.01 14.55 8.95
CA GLY A 127 -5.18 15.36 9.30
C GLY A 127 -4.86 16.80 9.73
N GLY A 128 -3.59 17.22 9.71
CA GLY A 128 -3.18 18.63 9.89
C GLY A 128 -2.81 19.29 8.57
N GLU A 129 -2.95 20.62 8.47
CA GLU A 129 -2.55 21.39 7.28
C GLU A 129 -1.03 21.35 7.08
N LYS A 130 -0.58 21.13 5.84
CA LYS A 130 0.84 21.11 5.50
C LYS A 130 1.40 22.53 5.43
N VAL A 131 2.28 22.89 6.37
CA VAL A 131 2.90 24.22 6.43
C VAL A 131 4.03 24.33 5.38
N GLY A 132 3.70 24.85 4.19
CA GLY A 132 4.56 25.62 3.26
C GLY A 132 5.94 25.10 2.81
N HIS A 133 6.06 24.79 1.50
CA HIS A 133 7.19 25.03 0.57
C HIS A 133 8.64 25.10 1.11
N GLY A 134 9.08 24.08 1.85
CA GLY A 134 10.51 23.80 2.05
C GLY A 134 10.85 22.45 1.42
N SER A 135 11.98 22.34 0.75
CA SER A 135 12.56 21.12 0.17
C SER A 135 12.90 20.00 1.18
N GLY A 136 12.24 19.99 2.34
CA GLY A 136 12.29 18.89 3.30
C GLY A 136 11.46 17.75 2.75
N GLY A 137 12.11 16.71 2.24
CA GLY A 137 11.44 15.44 1.97
C GLY A 137 10.59 15.03 3.17
N MET A 138 9.45 14.40 2.89
CA MET A 138 8.60 13.71 3.87
C MET A 138 9.46 13.16 5.00
N SER A 139 9.39 13.82 6.16
CA SER A 139 10.26 13.47 7.27
C SER A 139 9.82 12.07 7.71
N PRO A 140 10.69 11.05 7.64
CA PRO A 140 10.30 9.72 8.08
C PRO A 140 9.89 9.83 9.54
N LEU A 141 8.80 9.16 9.91
CA LEU A 141 8.45 8.96 11.30
C LEU A 141 9.73 8.54 12.03
N ARG A 142 10.11 9.30 13.07
CA ARG A 142 11.09 8.83 14.04
C ARG A 142 10.48 7.59 14.67
N ALA A 143 10.79 6.43 14.10
CA ALA A 143 10.55 5.14 14.71
C ALA A 143 11.30 5.16 16.05
N ALA A 144 10.53 5.22 17.14
CA ALA A 144 11.01 4.97 18.49
C ALA A 144 11.12 3.46 18.72
#